data_AF-A0AAW4KIH4-F1
#
_entry.id   AF-A0AAW4KIH4-F1
#
_cell.length_a   1.000
_cell.length_b   1.000
_cell.length_c   1.000
_cell.angle_alpha   90.00
_cell.angle_beta   90.00
_cell.angle_gamma   90.00
#
_symmetry.space_group_name_H-M   'P 1'
#
loop_
_entity.id
_entity.type
_entity.pdbx_description
1 polymer ?
#
loop_
_entity_poly.entity_id
_entity_poly.type
_entity_poly.pdbx_seq_one_letter_code
_entity_poly.pdbx_strand_id
1 'polypeptide(L)'
;ELVSPLVYVVAVGYWVALGLSIYNGQSVKYWDITKRAMLTSLIFLTLNWGSGGAVFYQAWGTFTESVAAKIMSGGSTTTSMLDALYVNVGKVASVLMNVSWRQFAMILMGYGLFFINCILFVVAILNMLIAKFGAAISMAILPILIAFFFFSETRQWGMNWLSKMLNFSLIYILSIAIIRFGYSVFGDAINEVAQTATIS
;
A
#
# COMPACT_ATOMS: atom_id res chain seq x y z
N GLU A 1 3.41 -21.79 12.64
CA GLU A 1 4.67 -22.42 13.07
C GLU A 1 4.89 -22.10 14.53
N LEU A 2 5.42 -23.05 15.31
CA LEU A 2 5.70 -22.82 16.73
C LEU A 2 6.63 -21.62 16.87
N VAL A 3 6.27 -20.72 17.79
CA VAL A 3 7.08 -19.56 18.17
C VAL A 3 8.52 -20.02 18.40
N SER A 4 9.48 -19.29 17.82
CA SER A 4 10.91 -19.56 17.95
C SER A 4 11.25 -20.00 19.39
N PRO A 5 11.86 -21.18 19.59
CA PRO A 5 12.18 -21.70 20.93
C PRO A 5 12.97 -20.71 21.79
N LEU A 6 13.79 -19.86 21.15
CA LEU A 6 14.52 -18.77 21.81
C LEU A 6 13.58 -17.74 22.45
N VAL A 7 12.50 -17.34 21.77
CA VAL A 7 11.56 -16.35 22.32
C VAL A 7 10.82 -16.93 23.52
N TYR A 8 10.47 -18.21 23.48
CA TYR A 8 9.83 -18.90 24.59
C TYR A 8 10.77 -18.96 25.82
N VAL A 9 12.03 -19.35 25.63
CA VAL A 9 13.03 -19.41 26.70
C VAL A 9 13.26 -18.02 27.33
N VAL A 10 13.34 -16.97 26.51
CA VAL A 10 13.48 -15.59 27.00
C VAL A 10 12.25 -15.15 27.79
N ALA A 11 11.04 -15.47 27.34
CA ALA A 11 9.81 -15.15 28.06
C ALA A 11 9.73 -15.89 29.41
N VAL A 12 10.07 -17.18 29.43
CA VAL A 12 10.13 -17.97 30.68
C VAL A 12 11.20 -17.40 31.62
N GLY A 13 12.39 -17.08 31.11
CA GLY A 13 13.46 -16.45 31.89
C GLY A 13 13.05 -15.10 32.49
N TYR A 14 12.30 -14.29 31.74
CA TYR A 14 11.74 -13.03 32.24
C TYR A 14 10.78 -13.25 33.43
N TRP A 15 9.86 -14.21 33.31
CA TRP A 15 8.92 -14.53 34.41
C TRP A 15 9.61 -15.13 35.63
N VAL A 16 10.64 -15.96 35.43
CA VAL A 16 11.45 -16.54 36.52
C VAL A 16 12.23 -15.45 37.25
N ALA A 17 12.89 -14.53 36.53
CA ALA A 17 13.60 -13.40 37.14
C ALA A 17 12.65 -12.49 37.93
N LEU A 18 11.43 -12.28 37.41
CA LEU A 18 10.40 -11.50 38.08
C LEU A 18 9.90 -12.21 39.36
N GLY A 19 9.66 -13.52 39.30
CA GLY A 19 9.33 -14.33 40.47
C GLY A 19 10.40 -14.28 41.57
N LEU A 20 11.68 -14.34 41.20
CA LEU A 20 12.80 -14.20 42.12
C LEU A 20 12.88 -12.80 42.73
N SER A 21 12.60 -11.74 41.96
CA SER A 21 12.60 -10.37 42.48
C SER A 21 11.46 -10.11 43.48
N ILE A 22 10.30 -10.73 43.27
CA ILE A 22 9.18 -10.70 44.23
C ILE A 22 9.54 -11.50 45.49
N TYR A 23 10.17 -12.68 45.33
CA TYR A 23 10.64 -13.50 46.44
C TYR A 23 11.68 -12.76 47.31
N ASN A 24 12.55 -11.95 46.69
CA ASN A 24 13.53 -11.11 47.36
C ASN A 24 12.92 -9.84 48.01
N GLY A 25 11.59 -9.75 48.10
CA GLY A 25 10.89 -8.70 48.87
C GLY A 25 10.61 -7.41 48.12
N GLN A 26 10.78 -7.36 46.79
CA GLN A 26 10.36 -6.18 46.02
C GLN A 26 8.84 -6.13 45.94
N SER A 27 8.25 -5.02 46.43
CA SER A 27 6.81 -4.79 46.30
C SER A 27 6.44 -4.50 44.85
N VAL A 28 5.75 -5.44 44.20
CA VAL A 28 5.22 -5.28 42.85
C VAL A 28 3.71 -5.06 42.95
N LYS A 29 3.21 -3.96 42.41
CA LYS A 29 1.77 -3.70 42.35
C LYS A 29 1.11 -4.74 41.45
N TYR A 30 -0.01 -5.31 41.87
CA TYR A 30 -0.79 -6.29 41.09
C TYR A 30 -1.08 -5.81 39.66
N TRP A 31 -1.33 -4.50 39.51
CA TRP A 31 -1.57 -3.89 38.21
C TRP A 31 -0.38 -4.02 37.24
N ASP A 32 0.86 -3.94 37.73
CA ASP A 32 2.04 -4.04 36.87
C ASP A 32 2.30 -5.47 36.41
N ILE A 33 1.89 -6.47 37.19
CA ILE A 33 1.92 -7.89 36.78
C ILE A 33 0.95 -8.12 35.63
N THR A 34 -0.27 -7.59 35.72
CA THR A 34 -1.27 -7.69 34.65
C THR A 34 -0.78 -7.05 33.35
N LYS A 35 -0.15 -5.87 33.41
CA LYS A 35 0.43 -5.22 32.23
C LYS A 35 1.52 -6.07 31.56
N ARG A 36 2.38 -6.71 32.36
CA ARG A 36 3.47 -7.57 31.87
C ARG A 36 2.94 -8.88 31.28
N ALA A 37 1.90 -9.46 31.87
CA ALA A 37 1.16 -10.60 31.32
C ALA A 37 0.49 -10.27 29.98
N MET A 38 -0.14 -9.10 29.91
CA MET A 38 -0.76 -8.62 28.68
C MET A 38 0.30 -8.41 27.59
N LEU A 39 1.41 -7.72 27.87
CA LEU A 39 2.49 -7.49 26.91
C LEU A 39 3.12 -8.79 26.39
N THR A 40 3.39 -9.75 27.27
CA THR A 40 3.94 -11.05 26.84
C THR A 40 2.94 -11.81 25.96
N SER A 41 1.65 -11.84 26.33
CA SER A 41 0.61 -12.46 25.50
C SER A 41 0.50 -11.83 24.10
N LEU A 42 0.66 -10.51 24.01
CA LEU A 42 0.59 -9.76 22.74
C LEU A 42 1.80 -10.02 21.85
N ILE A 43 2.99 -10.16 22.43
CA ILE A 43 4.21 -10.55 21.69
C ILE A 43 4.01 -11.93 21.06
N PHE A 44 3.50 -12.90 21.83
CA PHE A 44 3.18 -14.23 21.31
C PHE A 44 2.08 -14.20 20.25
N LEU A 45 1.07 -13.33 20.43
CA LEU A 45 0.03 -13.07 19.45
C LEU A 45 0.62 -12.53 18.14
N THR A 46 1.51 -11.53 18.19
CA THR A 46 2.21 -11.00 17.01
C THR A 46 3.05 -12.04 16.31
N LEU A 47 3.74 -12.92 17.06
CA LEU A 47 4.56 -13.97 16.46
C LEU A 47 3.74 -15.08 15.79
N ASN A 48 2.50 -15.29 16.25
CA ASN A 48 1.56 -16.24 15.64
C ASN A 48 0.55 -15.53 14.70
N TRP A 49 0.73 -14.22 14.46
CA TRP A 49 -0.22 -13.38 13.76
C TRP A 49 -0.26 -13.60 12.24
N GLY A 50 0.53 -14.53 11.70
CA GLY A 50 0.69 -14.70 10.25
C GLY A 50 -0.64 -14.81 9.47
N SER A 51 -1.63 -15.54 9.99
CA SER A 51 -2.96 -15.65 9.38
C SER A 51 -3.83 -14.40 9.59
N GLY A 52 -3.79 -13.80 10.79
CA GLY A 52 -4.53 -12.57 11.10
C GLY A 52 -4.03 -11.37 10.28
N GLY A 53 -2.72 -11.22 10.13
CA GLY A 53 -2.10 -10.18 9.32
C GLY A 53 -2.51 -10.26 7.85
N ALA A 54 -2.65 -11.47 7.29
CA ALA A 54 -3.12 -11.66 5.92
C ALA A 54 -4.58 -11.19 5.73
N VAL A 55 -5.47 -11.51 6.68
CA VAL A 55 -6.88 -11.07 6.64
C VAL A 55 -6.98 -9.54 6.71
N PHE A 56 -6.24 -8.92 7.63
CA PHE A 56 -6.22 -7.45 7.75
C PHE A 56 -5.60 -6.78 6.52
N TYR A 57 -4.55 -7.37 5.94
CA TYR A 57 -3.96 -6.87 4.71
C TYR A 57 -4.93 -6.96 3.53
N GLN A 58 -5.67 -8.07 3.40
CA GLN A 58 -6.72 -8.22 2.38
C GLN A 58 -7.86 -7.23 2.57
N ALA A 59 -8.30 -7.01 3.81
CA ALA A 59 -9.31 -6.01 4.12
C ALA A 59 -8.84 -4.59 3.76
N TRP A 60 -7.59 -4.26 4.07
CA TRP A 60 -6.97 -2.99 3.67
C TRP A 60 -6.85 -2.84 2.15
N GLY A 61 -6.43 -3.88 1.45
CA GLY A 61 -6.37 -3.90 -0.01
C GLY A 61 -7.75 -3.66 -0.63
N THR A 62 -8.76 -4.38 -0.15
CA THR A 62 -10.15 -4.22 -0.61
C THR A 62 -10.67 -2.81 -0.34
N PHE A 63 -10.38 -2.25 0.84
CA PHE A 63 -10.75 -0.89 1.18
C PHE A 63 -10.10 0.12 0.23
N THR A 64 -8.78 0.06 0.06
CA THR A 64 -8.04 1.02 -0.78
C THR A 64 -8.44 0.90 -2.25
N GLU A 65 -8.68 -0.30 -2.75
CA GLU A 65 -9.21 -0.54 -4.10
C GLU A 65 -10.64 -0.03 -4.26
N SER A 66 -11.52 -0.23 -3.28
CA SER A 66 -12.90 0.28 -3.33
C SER A 66 -12.97 1.80 -3.28
N VAL A 67 -12.10 2.45 -2.49
CA VAL A 67 -12.02 3.91 -2.40
C VAL A 67 -11.45 4.48 -3.69
N ALA A 68 -10.38 3.86 -4.21
CA ALA A 68 -9.90 4.18 -5.55
C ALA A 68 -11.07 4.04 -6.55
N ALA A 69 -11.80 2.92 -6.55
CA ALA A 69 -12.89 2.66 -7.50
C ALA A 69 -14.02 3.69 -7.42
N LYS A 70 -14.34 4.18 -6.22
CA LYS A 70 -15.35 5.22 -6.00
C LYS A 70 -14.89 6.61 -6.42
N ILE A 71 -13.62 6.96 -6.21
CA ILE A 71 -13.05 8.19 -6.80
C ILE A 71 -13.10 8.11 -8.33
N MET A 72 -13.14 6.90 -8.88
CA MET A 72 -13.05 6.57 -10.30
C MET A 72 -14.39 6.14 -10.90
N SER A 73 -15.52 6.83 -10.65
CA SER A 73 -16.80 6.55 -11.32
C SER A 73 -16.64 6.43 -12.85
N GLY A 74 -16.46 5.19 -13.33
CA GLY A 74 -15.89 4.84 -14.63
C GLY A 74 -15.36 3.38 -14.72
N GLY A 75 -15.04 2.73 -13.59
CA GLY A 75 -15.24 1.27 -13.42
C GLY A 75 -14.33 0.26 -14.14
N SER A 76 -13.23 0.62 -14.82
CA SER A 76 -12.30 -0.38 -15.39
C SER A 76 -11.28 -0.88 -14.36
N THR A 77 -10.73 -2.09 -14.47
CA THR A 77 -9.66 -2.62 -13.60
C THR A 77 -8.25 -2.22 -14.09
N THR A 78 -7.26 -2.09 -13.20
CA THR A 78 -5.91 -1.59 -13.55
C THR A 78 -5.19 -2.46 -14.59
N THR A 79 -5.43 -3.77 -14.59
CA THR A 79 -4.89 -4.73 -15.58
C THR A 79 -5.48 -4.53 -16.98
N SER A 80 -6.79 -4.30 -17.08
CA SER A 80 -7.44 -4.00 -18.36
C SER A 80 -7.00 -2.65 -18.96
N MET A 81 -6.48 -1.72 -18.15
CA MET A 81 -5.98 -0.43 -18.65
C MET A 81 -4.58 -0.55 -19.25
N LEU A 82 -3.72 -1.41 -18.69
CA LEU A 82 -2.41 -1.69 -19.29
C LEU A 82 -2.53 -2.32 -20.67
N ASP A 83 -3.46 -3.26 -20.82
CA ASP A 83 -3.75 -3.91 -22.09
C ASP A 83 -4.37 -2.94 -23.10
N ALA A 84 -5.25 -2.03 -22.62
CA ALA A 84 -5.76 -0.93 -23.42
C ALA A 84 -4.65 0.06 -23.84
N LEU A 85 -3.61 0.30 -23.02
CA LEU A 85 -2.44 1.10 -23.46
C LEU A 85 -1.81 0.46 -24.70
N TYR A 86 -1.55 -0.84 -24.62
CA TYR A 86 -0.77 -1.55 -25.63
C TYR A 86 -1.50 -1.57 -26.97
N VAL A 87 -2.81 -1.84 -26.95
CA VAL A 87 -3.67 -1.83 -28.14
C VAL A 87 -3.84 -0.42 -28.70
N ASN A 88 -3.99 0.61 -27.86
CA ASN A 88 -4.12 1.99 -28.31
C ASN A 88 -2.81 2.54 -28.88
N VAL A 89 -1.66 2.17 -28.32
CA VAL A 89 -0.33 2.49 -28.86
C VAL A 89 -0.14 1.84 -30.23
N GLY A 90 -0.59 0.59 -30.41
CA GLY A 90 -0.58 -0.08 -31.71
C GLY A 90 -1.45 0.62 -32.77
N LYS A 91 -2.62 1.12 -32.38
CA LYS A 91 -3.49 1.92 -33.27
C LYS A 91 -2.85 3.26 -33.64
N VAL A 92 -2.25 3.97 -32.70
CA VAL A 92 -1.52 5.22 -32.97
C VAL A 92 -0.37 4.97 -33.93
N ALA A 93 0.43 3.91 -33.70
CA ALA A 93 1.52 3.56 -34.61
C ALA A 93 1.02 3.28 -36.05
N SER A 94 -0.14 2.64 -36.20
CA SER A 94 -0.74 2.37 -37.52
C SER A 94 -1.27 3.62 -38.24
N VAL A 95 -1.83 4.59 -37.51
CA VAL A 95 -2.29 5.88 -38.06
C VAL A 95 -1.10 6.77 -38.46
N LEU A 96 0.01 6.66 -37.73
CA LEU A 96 1.25 7.38 -37.98
C LEU A 96 2.05 6.89 -39.20
N MET A 97 1.77 5.69 -39.72
CA MET A 97 2.49 5.12 -40.86
C MET A 97 2.12 5.76 -42.22
N ASN A 98 1.19 6.72 -42.28
CA ASN A 98 0.63 7.15 -43.57
C ASN A 98 0.56 8.66 -43.87
N VAL A 99 1.38 9.56 -43.29
CA VAL A 99 1.20 11.00 -43.60
C VAL A 99 2.40 11.97 -43.46
N SER A 100 2.19 13.16 -44.04
CA SER A 100 3.03 14.33 -44.40
C SER A 100 3.61 15.22 -43.26
N TRP A 101 4.45 16.21 -43.62
CA TRP A 101 5.27 17.06 -42.72
C TRP A 101 4.53 17.79 -41.58
N ARG A 102 3.24 18.14 -41.73
CA ARG A 102 2.41 18.71 -40.63
C ARG A 102 2.07 17.67 -39.57
N GLN A 103 2.06 16.41 -39.95
CA GLN A 103 1.84 15.31 -39.02
C GLN A 103 3.09 15.02 -38.20
N PHE A 104 4.30 15.30 -38.70
CA PHE A 104 5.56 15.17 -37.95
C PHE A 104 5.53 15.91 -36.59
N ALA A 105 4.93 17.11 -36.53
CA ALA A 105 4.76 17.85 -35.28
C ALA A 105 3.76 17.17 -34.31
N MET A 106 2.69 16.56 -34.84
CA MET A 106 1.76 15.74 -34.05
C MET A 106 2.43 14.43 -33.59
N ILE A 107 3.28 13.81 -34.41
CA ILE A 107 4.09 12.63 -34.02
C ILE A 107 5.00 13.00 -32.86
N LEU A 108 5.69 14.14 -32.93
CA LEU A 108 6.61 14.58 -31.90
C LEU A 108 5.91 14.90 -30.58
N MET A 109 4.73 15.54 -30.61
CA MET A 109 3.90 15.76 -29.42
C MET A 109 3.38 14.43 -28.85
N GLY A 110 2.92 13.51 -29.69
CA GLY A 110 2.48 12.17 -29.27
C GLY A 110 3.60 11.36 -28.62
N TYR A 111 4.81 11.43 -29.16
CA TYR A 111 5.99 10.79 -28.59
C TYR A 111 6.40 11.41 -27.25
N GLY A 112 6.34 12.74 -27.12
CA GLY A 112 6.60 13.44 -25.86
C GLY A 112 5.59 13.07 -24.77
N LEU A 113 4.30 13.05 -25.11
CA LEU A 113 3.23 12.62 -24.19
C LEU A 113 3.38 11.15 -23.81
N PHE A 114 3.81 10.30 -24.76
CA PHE A 114 4.13 8.89 -24.51
C PHE A 114 5.23 8.71 -23.48
N PHE A 115 6.35 9.41 -23.69
CA PHE A 115 7.51 9.34 -22.82
C PHE A 115 7.22 9.83 -21.39
N ILE A 116 6.54 10.97 -21.25
CA ILE A 116 6.19 11.54 -19.94
C ILE A 116 5.29 10.59 -19.15
N ASN A 117 4.28 10.01 -19.79
CA ASN A 117 3.40 9.06 -19.12
C ASN A 117 4.09 7.75 -18.77
N CYS A 118 5.02 7.24 -19.60
CA CYS A 118 5.85 6.09 -19.22
C CYS A 118 6.62 6.36 -17.91
N ILE A 119 7.19 7.56 -17.76
CA ILE A 119 7.85 7.97 -16.51
C ILE A 119 6.85 8.01 -15.35
N LEU A 120 5.70 8.67 -15.54
CA LEU A 120 4.66 8.75 -14.51
C LEU A 120 4.17 7.35 -14.09
N PHE A 121 4.07 6.42 -15.03
CA PHE A 121 3.65 5.05 -14.78
C PHE A 121 4.69 4.29 -13.94
N VAL A 122 5.98 4.43 -14.26
CA VAL A 122 7.08 3.84 -13.46
C VAL A 122 7.07 4.40 -12.03
N VAL A 123 6.95 5.73 -11.88
CA VAL A 123 6.91 6.38 -10.56
C VAL A 123 5.70 5.90 -9.75
N ALA A 124 4.53 5.80 -10.39
CA ALA A 124 3.32 5.35 -9.71
C ALA A 124 3.40 3.88 -9.27
N ILE A 125 3.97 2.99 -10.09
CA ILE A 125 4.19 1.59 -9.70
C ILE A 125 5.16 1.49 -8.52
N LEU A 126 6.25 2.25 -8.54
CA LEU A 126 7.21 2.26 -7.42
C LEU A 126 6.57 2.74 -6.12
N ASN A 127 5.80 3.83 -6.16
CA ASN A 127 5.08 4.34 -5.00
C ASN A 127 4.03 3.34 -4.49
N MET A 128 3.32 2.67 -5.40
CA MET A 128 2.35 1.63 -5.07
C MET A 128 3.02 0.42 -4.39
N LEU A 129 4.21 0.04 -4.84
CA LEU A 129 4.99 -1.05 -4.27
C LEU A 129 5.45 -0.72 -2.85
N ILE A 130 5.99 0.50 -2.63
CA ILE A 130 6.39 0.99 -1.31
C ILE A 130 5.18 1.01 -0.36
N ALA A 131 4.02 1.50 -0.82
CA ALA A 131 2.80 1.51 -0.03
C ALA A 131 2.35 0.09 0.36
N LYS A 132 2.41 -0.87 -0.57
CA LYS A 132 2.04 -2.27 -0.30
C LYS A 132 2.95 -2.93 0.72
N PHE A 133 4.27 -2.78 0.60
CA PHE A 133 5.21 -3.34 1.56
C PHE A 133 5.12 -2.64 2.92
N GLY A 134 5.00 -1.30 2.93
CA GLY A 134 4.81 -0.51 4.14
C GLY A 134 3.56 -0.94 4.90
N ALA A 135 2.43 -1.09 4.19
CA ALA A 135 1.18 -1.58 4.77
C ALA A 135 1.31 -3.03 5.28
N ALA A 136 1.95 -3.94 4.53
CA ALA A 136 2.12 -5.33 4.94
C ALA A 136 2.92 -5.46 6.24
N ILE A 137 4.06 -4.77 6.34
CA ILE A 137 4.88 -4.75 7.55
C ILE A 137 4.09 -4.17 8.72
N SER A 138 3.39 -3.08 8.48
CA SER A 138 2.59 -2.37 9.47
C SER A 138 1.41 -3.20 9.99
N MET A 139 0.82 -4.07 9.16
CA MET A 139 -0.23 -5.01 9.56
C MET A 139 0.31 -6.24 10.31
N ALA A 140 1.56 -6.63 10.08
CA ALA A 140 2.19 -7.73 10.79
C ALA A 140 2.41 -7.39 12.28
N ILE A 141 2.71 -6.13 12.60
CA ILE A 141 2.95 -5.65 13.97
C ILE A 141 1.68 -5.14 14.69
N LEU A 142 0.52 -5.27 14.05
CA LEU A 142 -0.76 -4.74 14.52
C LEU A 142 -1.14 -5.17 15.95
N PRO A 143 -0.96 -6.43 16.41
CA PRO A 143 -1.37 -6.83 17.75
C PRO A 143 -0.62 -6.06 18.86
N ILE A 144 0.68 -5.81 18.69
CA ILE A 144 1.46 -4.99 19.63
C ILE A 144 0.95 -3.54 19.64
N LEU A 145 0.59 -3.00 18.48
CA LEU A 145 0.12 -1.63 18.37
C LEU A 145 -1.27 -1.42 18.97
N ILE A 146 -2.15 -2.43 18.90
CA ILE A 146 -3.42 -2.44 19.62
C ILE A 146 -3.17 -2.27 21.12
N ALA A 147 -2.15 -2.94 21.67
CA ALA A 147 -1.75 -2.80 23.07
C ALA A 147 -1.43 -1.35 23.44
N PHE A 148 -0.80 -0.61 22.54
CA PHE A 148 -0.38 0.75 22.80
C PHE A 148 -1.55 1.71 23.03
N PHE A 149 -2.77 1.40 22.55
CA PHE A 149 -3.95 2.22 22.82
C PHE A 149 -4.46 2.11 24.27
N PHE A 150 -4.21 0.98 24.92
CA PHE A 150 -4.66 0.72 26.30
C PHE A 150 -3.80 1.46 27.34
N PHE A 151 -2.58 1.83 27.01
CA PHE A 151 -1.69 2.58 27.90
C PHE A 151 -1.61 4.05 27.47
N SER A 152 -1.85 4.96 28.41
CA SER A 152 -1.80 6.41 28.16
C SER A 152 -0.44 6.87 27.63
N GLU A 153 0.65 6.28 28.14
CA GLU A 153 2.02 6.62 27.78
C GLU A 153 2.39 6.21 26.35
N THR A 154 1.83 5.10 25.84
CA THR A 154 2.16 4.59 24.50
C THR A 154 1.12 4.93 23.44
N ARG A 155 -0.02 5.54 23.80
CA ARG A 155 -1.13 5.83 22.89
C ARG A 155 -0.72 6.67 21.68
N GLN A 156 0.25 7.56 21.85
CA GLN A 156 0.81 8.35 20.76
C GLN A 156 1.41 7.47 19.65
N TRP A 157 2.04 6.34 20.01
CA TRP A 157 2.61 5.40 19.05
C TRP A 157 1.53 4.68 18.23
N GLY A 158 0.43 4.29 18.88
CA GLY A 158 -0.74 3.75 18.19
C GLY A 158 -1.36 4.77 17.22
N MET A 159 -1.42 6.05 17.61
CA MET A 159 -1.93 7.12 16.75
C MET A 159 -1.00 7.40 15.56
N ASN A 160 0.32 7.38 15.78
CA ASN A 160 1.31 7.53 14.73
C ASN A 160 1.23 6.37 13.71
N TRP A 161 1.00 5.15 14.20
CA TRP A 161 0.79 4.00 13.33
C TRP A 161 -0.47 4.16 12.46
N LEU A 162 -1.60 4.58 13.02
CA LEU A 162 -2.82 4.87 12.25
C LEU A 162 -2.56 5.93 11.17
N SER A 163 -1.81 7.00 11.51
CA SER A 163 -1.41 8.03 10.55
C SER A 163 -0.55 7.47 9.41
N LYS A 164 0.39 6.57 9.71
CA LYS A 164 1.19 5.87 8.69
C LYS A 164 0.34 4.95 7.82
N MET A 165 -0.61 4.22 8.40
CA MET A 165 -1.54 3.37 7.66
C MET A 165 -2.42 4.18 6.71
N LEU A 166 -2.94 5.32 7.17
CA LEU A 166 -3.69 6.23 6.33
C LEU A 166 -2.81 6.79 5.20
N ASN A 167 -1.58 7.18 5.51
CA ASN A 167 -0.64 7.69 4.50
C ASN A 167 -0.33 6.64 3.42
N PHE A 168 -0.05 5.39 3.79
CA PHE A 168 0.13 4.31 2.81
C PHE A 168 -1.11 4.08 1.96
N SER A 169 -2.30 4.18 2.57
CA SER A 169 -3.58 4.08 1.85
C SER A 169 -3.73 5.20 0.81
N LEU A 170 -3.42 6.44 1.21
CA LEU A 170 -3.49 7.61 0.32
C LEU A 170 -2.47 7.54 -0.81
N ILE A 171 -1.22 7.15 -0.53
CA ILE A 171 -0.19 6.97 -1.56
C ILE A 171 -0.65 5.91 -2.58
N TYR A 172 -1.22 4.80 -2.12
CA TYR A 172 -1.73 3.74 -2.99
C TYR A 172 -2.88 4.25 -3.88
N ILE A 173 -3.88 4.91 -3.28
CA ILE A 173 -5.03 5.48 -4.01
C ILE A 173 -4.57 6.54 -5.01
N LEU A 174 -3.68 7.45 -4.61
CA LEU A 174 -3.15 8.50 -5.47
C LEU A 174 -2.33 7.93 -6.64
N SER A 175 -1.52 6.90 -6.39
CA SER A 175 -0.74 6.24 -7.44
C SER A 175 -1.64 5.59 -8.49
N ILE A 176 -2.73 4.96 -8.08
CA ILE A 176 -3.74 4.42 -9.01
C ILE A 176 -4.42 5.55 -9.78
N ALA A 177 -4.78 6.65 -9.11
CA ALA A 177 -5.41 7.80 -9.76
C ALA A 177 -4.50 8.43 -10.84
N ILE A 178 -3.20 8.60 -10.56
CA ILE A 178 -2.22 9.14 -11.52
C ILE A 178 -2.13 8.25 -12.76
N ILE A 179 -2.01 6.93 -12.55
CA ILE A 179 -1.95 5.97 -13.65
C ILE A 179 -3.16 6.14 -14.57
N ARG A 180 -4.37 6.20 -14.00
CA ARG A 180 -5.61 6.30 -14.77
C ARG A 180 -5.85 7.67 -15.40
N PHE A 181 -5.45 8.73 -14.72
CA PHE A 181 -5.48 10.06 -15.32
C PHE A 181 -4.57 10.11 -16.56
N GLY A 182 -3.35 9.55 -16.46
CA GLY A 182 -2.45 9.39 -17.61
C GLY A 182 -3.11 8.63 -18.76
N TYR A 183 -3.82 7.54 -18.46
CA TYR A 183 -4.61 6.79 -19.43
C TYR A 183 -5.71 7.61 -20.12
N SER A 184 -6.51 8.37 -19.36
CA SER A 184 -7.58 9.20 -19.91
C SER A 184 -7.03 10.25 -20.86
N VAL A 185 -6.00 10.97 -20.42
CA VAL A 185 -5.36 12.03 -21.22
C VAL A 185 -4.77 11.47 -22.52
N PHE A 186 -4.19 10.27 -22.48
CA PHE A 186 -3.77 9.60 -23.71
C PHE A 186 -4.93 9.20 -24.60
N GLY A 187 -6.01 8.63 -24.05
CA GLY A 187 -7.18 8.26 -24.82
C GLY A 187 -7.77 9.46 -25.56
N ASP A 188 -7.89 10.58 -24.87
CA ASP A 188 -8.38 11.84 -25.43
C ASP A 188 -7.45 12.38 -26.52
N ALA A 189 -6.13 12.38 -26.27
CA ALA A 189 -5.14 12.80 -27.26
C ALA A 189 -5.18 11.92 -28.54
N ILE A 190 -5.40 10.61 -28.39
CA ILE A 190 -5.55 9.69 -29.52
C ILE A 190 -6.81 9.98 -30.31
N ASN A 191 -7.93 10.23 -29.62
CA ASN A 191 -9.20 10.57 -30.25
C ASN A 191 -9.11 11.90 -31.01
N GLU A 192 -8.44 12.91 -30.44
CA GLU A 192 -8.21 14.20 -31.09
C GLU A 192 -7.35 14.07 -32.36
N VAL A 193 -6.28 13.27 -32.31
CA VAL A 193 -5.45 12.96 -33.48
C VAL A 193 -6.24 12.18 -34.53
N ALA A 194 -7.02 11.18 -34.12
CA ALA A 194 -7.84 10.37 -35.03
C ALA A 194 -8.90 11.23 -35.75
N GLN A 195 -9.59 12.11 -35.03
CA GLN A 195 -10.54 13.06 -35.61
C GLN A 195 -9.85 14.02 -36.58
N THR A 196 -8.69 14.54 -36.20
CA THR A 196 -7.91 15.45 -37.06
C THR A 196 -7.38 14.76 -38.32
N ALA A 197 -7.05 13.47 -38.25
CA ALA A 197 -6.62 12.66 -39.39
C ALA A 197 -7.77 12.31 -40.36
N THR A 198 -9.00 12.17 -39.88
CA THR A 198 -10.19 11.98 -40.75
C THR A 198 -10.67 13.25 -41.48
N ILE A 199 -10.19 14.43 -41.08
CA ILE A 199 -10.56 15.72 -41.71
C ILE A 199 -9.58 16.11 -42.84
N SER A 200 -8.56 15.29 -43.15
CA SER A 200 -7.64 15.50 -44.28
C SER A 200 -7.90 14.53 -45.43
#